data_AF-A0A4Q3BD92-F1
#
_entry.id   AF-A0A4Q3BD92-F1
#
_cell.length_a   1.000
_cell.length_b   1.000
_cell.length_c   1.000
_cell.angle_alpha   90.00
_cell.angle_beta   90.00
_cell.angle_gamma   90.00
#
_symmetry.space_group_name_H-M   'P 1'
#
loop_
_entity.id
_entity.type
_entity.pdbx_description
1 polymer ?
#
loop_
_entity_poly.entity_id
_entity_poly.type
_entity_poly.pdbx_seq_one_letter_code
_entity_poly.pdbx_strand_id
1 'polypeptide(L)'
;MAELPLWNRRDFVRAAFGTAGYLLVQGTPLKAFAKEETVKITILHTNDVHSRIEPFPMDGSRNAGLGGFARRATLVAQIRKEEKNVLLLDAGDMWQGTPYFNFFGGSLEYKLMSEMGYDAATIGNHDFDIGLD
;
A
#
# COMPACT_ATOMS: atom_id res chain seq x y z
N MET A 1 64.13 33.38 -13.01
CA MET A 1 63.82 32.17 -12.21
C MET A 1 63.05 32.64 -10.99
N ALA A 2 61.80 32.22 -10.82
CA ALA A 2 61.02 32.60 -9.64
C ALA A 2 61.45 31.71 -8.46
N GLU A 3 61.87 32.33 -7.35
CA GLU A 3 62.26 31.61 -6.14
C GLU A 3 61.05 30.91 -5.53
N LEU A 4 61.19 29.62 -5.20
CA LEU A 4 60.12 28.87 -4.55
C LEU A 4 59.92 29.39 -3.12
N PRO A 5 58.66 29.56 -2.67
CA PRO A 5 58.40 30.08 -1.33
C PRO A 5 58.99 29.14 -0.28
N LEU A 6 59.76 29.70 0.67
CA LEU A 6 60.32 28.97 1.80
C LEU A 6 59.24 28.79 2.87
N TRP A 7 58.68 27.58 2.96
CA TRP A 7 57.65 27.24 3.93
C TRP A 7 58.27 27.06 5.33
N ASN A 8 57.69 27.71 6.33
CA ASN A 8 58.03 27.42 7.73
C ASN A 8 57.09 26.34 8.32
N ARG A 9 57.50 25.77 9.45
CA ARG A 9 56.75 24.70 10.14
C ARG A 9 55.29 25.08 10.43
N ARG A 10 55.01 26.35 10.76
CA ARG A 10 53.63 26.79 11.09
C ARG A 10 52.75 26.82 9.85
N ASP A 11 53.30 27.24 8.71
CA ASP A 11 52.59 27.29 7.43
C ASP A 11 52.31 25.88 6.90
N PHE A 12 53.28 24.97 7.03
CA PHE A 12 53.09 23.56 6.71
C PHE A 12 51.98 22.93 7.56
N VAL A 13 51.99 23.15 8.87
CA VAL A 13 50.98 22.60 9.78
C VAL A 13 49.58 23.16 9.44
N ARG A 14 49.46 24.46 9.17
CA ARG A 14 48.17 25.07 8.78
C ARG A 14 47.63 24.52 7.48
N ALA A 15 48.49 24.38 6.46
CA ALA A 15 48.09 23.82 5.17
C ALA A 15 47.73 22.33 5.29
N ALA A 16 48.48 21.55 6.09
CA ALA A 16 48.19 20.15 6.33
C ALA A 16 46.84 19.95 7.02
N PHE A 17 46.56 20.73 8.08
CA PHE A 17 45.27 20.68 8.77
C PHE A 17 44.11 21.18 7.89
N GLY A 18 44.32 22.24 7.11
CA GLY A 18 43.31 22.77 6.18
C GLY A 18 42.96 21.76 5.07
N THR A 19 43.98 21.14 4.48
CA THR A 19 43.81 20.12 3.43
C THR A 19 43.15 18.85 3.99
N ALA A 20 43.56 18.40 5.17
CA ALA A 20 42.96 17.24 5.84
C ALA A 20 41.48 17.49 6.20
N GLY A 21 41.14 18.69 6.69
CA GLY A 21 39.75 19.09 6.97
C GLY A 21 38.90 19.14 5.70
N TYR A 22 39.44 19.68 4.60
CA TYR A 22 38.74 19.74 3.31
C TYR A 22 38.48 18.34 2.72
N LEU A 23 39.45 17.42 2.83
CA LEU A 23 39.28 16.03 2.42
C LEU A 23 38.27 15.27 3.30
N LEU A 24 38.22 15.56 4.60
CA LEU A 24 37.22 14.98 5.51
C LEU A 24 35.79 15.42 5.15
N VAL A 25 35.59 16.68 4.76
CA VAL A 25 34.28 17.22 4.36
C VAL A 25 33.84 16.69 2.98
N GLN A 26 34.76 16.53 2.04
CA GLN A 26 34.49 15.88 0.75
C GLN A 26 34.24 14.36 0.91
N GLY A 27 34.85 13.74 1.94
CA GLY A 27 34.78 12.32 2.23
C GLY A 27 33.57 11.88 3.04
N THR A 28 32.78 12.79 3.62
CA THR A 28 31.49 12.42 4.21
C THR A 28 30.51 12.05 3.09
N PRO A 29 30.11 10.79 2.96
CA PRO A 29 29.21 10.41 1.89
C PRO A 29 27.87 11.10 2.12
N LEU A 30 27.42 11.90 1.16
CA LEU A 30 26.05 12.44 1.08
C LEU A 30 24.97 11.34 1.26
N LYS A 31 25.34 10.07 1.06
CA LYS A 31 24.53 8.89 1.38
C LYS A 31 24.12 8.78 2.85
N ALA A 32 24.87 9.36 3.79
CA ALA A 32 24.50 9.39 5.20
C ALA A 32 23.27 10.28 5.47
N PHE A 33 22.94 11.22 4.55
CA PHE A 33 21.74 12.05 4.61
C PHE A 33 20.58 11.48 3.78
N ALA A 34 20.83 10.49 2.92
CA ALA A 34 19.78 9.77 2.20
C ALA A 34 19.24 8.66 3.11
N LYS A 35 18.31 9.00 4.01
CA LYS A 35 17.49 7.99 4.68
C LYS A 35 16.51 7.42 3.65
N GLU A 36 16.95 6.49 2.80
CA GLU A 36 16.05 5.69 1.95
C GLU A 36 15.34 4.67 2.82
N GLU A 37 14.37 5.14 3.62
CA GLU A 37 13.49 4.27 4.37
C GLU A 37 12.39 3.79 3.41
N THR A 38 12.61 2.64 2.78
CA THR A 38 11.63 2.02 1.89
C THR A 38 10.38 1.66 2.69
N VAL A 39 9.25 2.27 2.33
CA VAL A 39 7.94 1.93 2.90
C VAL A 39 7.30 0.86 2.03
N LYS A 40 7.13 -0.36 2.58
CA LYS A 40 6.31 -1.40 1.95
C LYS A 40 4.84 -1.09 2.18
N ILE A 41 4.05 -1.10 1.12
CA ILE A 41 2.58 -1.01 1.15
C ILE A 41 2.03 -2.29 0.53
N THR A 42 1.12 -2.95 1.24
CA THR A 42 0.40 -4.13 0.75
C THR A 42 -0.98 -3.69 0.30
N ILE A 43 -1.28 -3.85 -0.98
CA ILE A 43 -2.59 -3.51 -1.55
C ILE A 43 -3.38 -4.80 -1.73
N LEU A 44 -4.50 -4.89 -1.01
CA LEU A 44 -5.53 -5.89 -1.20
C LEU A 44 -6.65 -5.23 -1.99
N HIS A 45 -7.17 -5.93 -3.00
CA HIS A 45 -8.27 -5.39 -3.79
C HIS A 45 -9.33 -6.44 -4.10
N THR A 46 -10.56 -5.97 -4.25
CA THR A 46 -11.67 -6.69 -4.88
C THR A 46 -12.28 -5.88 -6.02
N ASN A 47 -13.02 -6.56 -6.88
CA ASN A 47 -13.79 -6.00 -7.98
C ASN A 47 -14.88 -7.03 -8.33
N ASP A 48 -15.99 -6.57 -8.93
CA ASP A 48 -17.04 -7.42 -9.49
C ASP A 48 -17.53 -8.48 -8.49
N VAL A 49 -17.71 -8.08 -7.22
CA VAL A 49 -18.15 -9.00 -6.16
C VAL A 49 -19.58 -9.44 -6.38
N HIS A 50 -20.41 -8.57 -6.97
CA HIS A 50 -21.77 -8.89 -7.38
C HIS A 50 -22.61 -9.55 -6.29
N SER A 51 -22.61 -8.94 -5.09
CA SER A 51 -23.39 -9.42 -3.94
C SER A 51 -23.06 -10.88 -3.54
N ARG A 52 -21.86 -11.39 -3.86
CA ARG A 52 -21.42 -12.74 -3.47
C ARG A 52 -21.04 -12.81 -1.98
N ILE A 53 -22.05 -12.79 -1.11
CA ILE A 53 -21.89 -12.84 0.35
C ILE A 53 -21.47 -14.24 0.82
N GLU A 54 -22.16 -15.27 0.33
CA GLU A 54 -21.86 -16.67 0.61
C GLU A 54 -20.81 -17.23 -0.38
N PRO A 55 -20.11 -18.32 -0.04
CA PRO A 55 -19.32 -19.07 -1.00
C PRO A 55 -20.16 -19.51 -2.21
N PHE A 56 -19.50 -19.74 -3.34
CA PHE A 56 -20.17 -20.35 -4.49
C PHE A 56 -20.72 -21.73 -4.11
N PRO A 57 -21.88 -22.14 -4.69
CA PRO A 57 -22.48 -23.43 -4.40
C PRO A 57 -21.53 -24.57 -4.78
N MET A 58 -21.69 -25.72 -4.14
CA MET A 58 -20.90 -26.91 -4.42
C MET A 58 -21.46 -27.67 -5.64
N ASP A 59 -21.47 -27.01 -6.79
CA ASP A 59 -22.11 -27.47 -8.03
C ASP A 59 -21.13 -28.09 -9.04
N GLY A 60 -19.86 -28.25 -8.65
CA GLY A 60 -18.81 -28.74 -9.53
C GLY A 60 -18.28 -27.70 -10.54
N SER A 61 -18.74 -26.44 -10.46
CA SER A 61 -18.16 -25.35 -11.24
C SER A 61 -16.72 -25.05 -10.80
N ARG A 62 -15.99 -24.30 -11.64
CA ARG A 62 -14.61 -23.85 -11.36
C ARG A 62 -14.45 -23.21 -9.98
N ASN A 63 -15.48 -22.49 -9.52
CA ASN A 63 -15.43 -21.72 -8.29
C ASN A 63 -16.16 -22.42 -7.12
N ALA A 64 -16.61 -23.66 -7.29
CA ALA A 64 -17.43 -24.36 -6.31
C ALA A 64 -16.82 -24.31 -4.90
N GLY A 65 -17.61 -23.81 -3.94
CA GLY A 65 -17.19 -23.66 -2.55
C GLY A 65 -16.14 -22.59 -2.29
N LEU A 66 -15.73 -21.76 -3.27
CA LEU A 66 -14.77 -20.67 -3.09
C LEU A 66 -15.46 -19.33 -2.77
N GLY A 67 -14.67 -18.32 -2.40
CA GLY A 67 -15.17 -16.96 -2.16
C GLY A 67 -15.97 -16.81 -0.87
N GLY A 68 -16.92 -15.88 -0.89
CA GLY A 68 -17.72 -15.50 0.27
C GLY A 68 -17.04 -14.50 1.19
N PHE A 69 -17.85 -13.64 1.80
CA PHE A 69 -17.42 -12.50 2.61
C PHE A 69 -16.64 -12.95 3.86
N ALA A 70 -17.14 -13.96 4.57
CA ALA A 70 -16.50 -14.46 5.80
C ALA A 70 -15.07 -14.99 5.57
N ARG A 71 -14.82 -15.66 4.43
CA ARG A 71 -13.49 -16.17 4.10
C ARG A 71 -12.54 -15.03 3.71
N ARG A 72 -13.02 -14.06 2.92
CA ARG A 72 -12.24 -12.86 2.61
C ARG A 72 -11.90 -12.07 3.87
N ALA A 73 -12.86 -11.89 4.78
CA ALA A 73 -12.64 -11.21 6.05
C ALA A 73 -11.55 -11.89 6.88
N THR A 74 -11.57 -13.23 6.96
CA THR A 74 -10.52 -14.01 7.63
C THR A 74 -9.15 -13.78 6.99
N LEU A 75 -9.06 -13.82 5.66
CA LEU A 75 -7.81 -13.62 4.94
C LEU A 75 -7.27 -12.19 5.11
N VAL A 76 -8.12 -11.18 4.99
CA VAL A 76 -7.75 -9.77 5.23
C VAL A 76 -7.25 -9.59 6.66
N ALA A 77 -7.95 -10.14 7.64
CA ALA A 77 -7.55 -10.05 9.04
C ALA A 77 -6.21 -10.76 9.32
N GLN A 78 -5.92 -11.86 8.62
CA GLN A 78 -4.61 -12.51 8.69
C GLN A 78 -3.52 -11.62 8.09
N ILE A 79 -3.70 -11.12 6.87
CA ILE A 79 -2.71 -10.28 6.20
C ILE A 79 -2.42 -9.01 7.00
N ARG A 80 -3.44 -8.38 7.60
CA ARG A 80 -3.26 -7.22 8.49
C ARG A 80 -2.48 -7.51 9.77
N LYS A 81 -2.35 -8.77 10.20
CA LYS A 81 -1.46 -9.17 11.30
C LYS A 81 -0.01 -9.36 10.84
N GLU A 82 0.18 -9.71 9.57
CA GLU A 82 1.49 -10.00 8.98
C GLU A 82 2.16 -8.75 8.37
N GLU A 83 1.36 -7.78 7.91
CA GLU A 83 1.80 -6.61 7.16
C GLU A 83 1.51 -5.30 7.90
N LYS A 84 2.48 -4.38 7.90
CA LYS A 84 2.39 -3.11 8.66
C LYS A 84 1.47 -2.07 8.00
N ASN A 85 1.59 -1.90 6.68
CA ASN A 85 0.83 -0.89 5.93
C ASN A 85 -0.02 -1.60 4.89
N VAL A 86 -1.31 -1.77 5.18
CA VAL A 86 -2.26 -2.48 4.31
C VAL A 86 -3.36 -1.54 3.87
N LEU A 87 -3.65 -1.53 2.57
CA LEU A 87 -4.84 -0.90 2.01
C LEU A 87 -5.76 -1.99 1.46
N LEU A 88 -7.04 -1.94 1.82
CA LEU A 88 -8.10 -2.78 1.28
C LEU A 88 -9.02 -1.92 0.40
N LEU A 89 -9.01 -2.18 -0.89
CA LEU A 89 -9.67 -1.36 -1.91
C LEU A 89 -10.74 -2.17 -2.66
N ASP A 90 -11.80 -1.51 -3.11
CA ASP A 90 -12.76 -2.09 -4.06
C ASP A 90 -12.83 -1.28 -5.36
N ALA A 91 -12.87 -1.98 -6.50
CA ALA A 91 -12.91 -1.34 -7.82
C ALA A 91 -14.33 -1.22 -8.42
N GLY A 92 -15.38 -1.43 -7.63
CA GLY A 92 -16.78 -1.31 -8.06
C GLY A 92 -17.44 -2.64 -8.40
N ASP A 93 -18.73 -2.56 -8.73
CA ASP A 93 -19.64 -3.70 -8.93
C ASP A 93 -19.68 -4.61 -7.70
N MET A 94 -19.74 -3.97 -6.53
CA MET A 94 -19.96 -4.65 -5.25
C MET A 94 -21.40 -5.16 -5.15
N TRP A 95 -22.34 -4.37 -5.64
CA TRP A 95 -23.77 -4.62 -5.58
C TRP A 95 -24.28 -5.43 -6.78
N GLN A 96 -25.52 -5.93 -6.66
CA GLN A 96 -26.26 -6.61 -7.72
C GLN A 96 -25.64 -7.95 -8.19
N GLY A 97 -26.42 -9.04 -8.21
CA GLY A 97 -25.95 -10.35 -8.69
C GLY A 97 -26.41 -11.58 -7.90
N THR A 98 -26.81 -11.43 -6.64
CA THR A 98 -27.47 -12.50 -5.86
C THR A 98 -28.76 -11.99 -5.19
N PRO A 99 -29.64 -12.88 -4.69
CA PRO A 99 -30.85 -12.48 -3.99
C PRO A 99 -30.61 -11.61 -2.74
N TYR A 100 -29.39 -11.57 -2.19
CA TYR A 100 -29.05 -10.68 -1.08
C TYR A 100 -29.29 -9.22 -1.45
N PHE A 101 -28.80 -8.77 -2.60
CA PHE A 101 -29.00 -7.40 -3.05
C PHE A 101 -30.49 -7.06 -3.17
N ASN A 102 -31.28 -7.94 -3.79
CA ASN A 102 -32.72 -7.72 -3.98
C ASN A 102 -33.48 -7.61 -2.66
N PHE A 103 -33.03 -8.32 -1.62
CA PHE A 103 -33.70 -8.34 -0.32
C PHE A 103 -33.26 -7.20 0.60
N PHE A 104 -31.98 -6.82 0.54
CA PHE A 104 -31.37 -5.85 1.47
C PHE A 104 -31.10 -4.47 0.85
N GLY A 105 -31.32 -4.29 -0.45
CA GLY A 105 -31.12 -3.02 -1.14
C GLY A 105 -29.70 -2.47 -1.04
N GLY A 106 -28.69 -3.35 -0.97
CA GLY A 106 -27.28 -2.97 -0.85
C GLY A 106 -26.78 -2.61 0.55
N SER A 107 -27.67 -2.51 1.54
CA SER A 107 -27.29 -2.18 2.93
C SER A 107 -26.42 -3.25 3.59
N LEU A 108 -26.62 -4.52 3.21
CA LEU A 108 -25.85 -5.65 3.72
C LEU A 108 -24.40 -5.57 3.25
N GLU A 109 -24.18 -5.35 1.95
CA GLU A 109 -22.87 -5.20 1.33
C GLU A 109 -22.10 -4.05 1.99
N TYR A 110 -22.74 -2.90 2.17
CA TYR A 110 -22.14 -1.74 2.83
C TYR A 110 -21.72 -2.04 4.28
N LYS A 111 -22.61 -2.69 5.04
CA LYS A 111 -22.31 -3.11 6.42
C LYS A 111 -21.11 -4.05 6.46
N LEU A 112 -21.10 -5.03 5.57
CA LEU A 112 -20.03 -6.02 5.48
C LEU A 112 -18.69 -5.36 5.09
N MET A 113 -18.67 -4.48 4.09
CA MET A 113 -17.47 -3.70 3.73
C MET A 113 -16.95 -2.87 4.91
N SER A 114 -17.86 -2.24 5.65
CA SER A 114 -17.53 -1.48 6.85
C SER A 114 -16.91 -2.37 7.94
N GLU A 115 -17.48 -3.55 8.19
CA GLU A 115 -16.96 -4.53 9.16
C GLU A 115 -15.60 -5.12 8.74
N MET A 116 -15.36 -5.32 7.44
CA MET A 116 -14.05 -5.71 6.90
C MET A 116 -13.04 -4.54 6.90
N GLY A 117 -13.51 -3.32 7.08
CA GLY A 117 -12.70 -2.10 7.07
C GLY A 117 -12.09 -1.81 5.70
N TYR A 118 -12.90 -1.73 4.65
CA TYR A 118 -12.42 -1.20 3.36
C TYR A 118 -11.96 0.26 3.52
N ASP A 119 -10.84 0.59 2.88
CA ASP A 119 -10.22 1.92 2.96
C ASP A 119 -10.76 2.87 1.88
N ALA A 120 -11.05 2.34 0.69
CA ALA A 120 -11.73 3.07 -0.38
C ALA A 120 -12.45 2.12 -1.34
N ALA A 121 -13.44 2.64 -2.04
CA ALA A 121 -14.13 1.97 -3.13
C ALA A 121 -14.39 2.94 -4.28
N THR A 122 -14.38 2.43 -5.51
CA THR A 122 -14.91 3.15 -6.68
C THR A 122 -16.31 2.65 -7.00
N ILE A 123 -17.05 3.43 -7.78
CA ILE A 123 -18.40 3.08 -8.23
C ILE A 123 -18.28 2.33 -9.57
N GLY A 124 -18.91 1.17 -9.67
CA GLY A 124 -19.04 0.38 -10.89
C GLY A 124 -20.32 0.72 -11.67
N ASN A 125 -20.56 0.02 -12.78
CA ASN A 125 -21.76 0.26 -13.58
C ASN A 125 -23.04 -0.31 -12.92
N HIS A 126 -22.93 -1.42 -12.19
CA HIS A 126 -24.08 -2.07 -11.55
C HIS A 126 -24.56 -1.38 -10.27
N ASP A 127 -23.77 -0.45 -9.76
CA ASP A 127 -24.08 0.34 -8.57
C ASP A 127 -25.27 1.29 -8.79
N PHE A 128 -25.66 1.51 -10.06
CA PHE A 128 -26.78 2.35 -10.47
C PHE A 128 -28.03 1.56 -10.92
N ASP A 129 -28.03 0.22 -10.80
CA ASP A 129 -29.09 -0.62 -11.36
C ASP A 129 -30.48 -0.39 -10.73
N ILE A 130 -30.53 0.12 -9.50
CA ILE A 130 -31.78 0.46 -8.80
C ILE A 130 -32.12 1.96 -8.89
N GLY A 131 -31.37 2.74 -9.67
CA GLY A 131 -31.48 4.19 -9.74
C GLY A 131 -30.54 4.92 -8.78
N LEU A 132 -30.69 6.24 -8.71
CA LEU A 132 -29.90 7.13 -7.85
C LEU A 132 -30.56 7.44 -6.50
N ASP A 133 -31.81 7.00 -6.33
CA ASP A 133 -32.70 7.38 -5.23
C ASP A 133 -32.58 6.45 -4.00
#